data_AF-A0AAN5DDS6-F1
#
_entry.id   AF-A0AAN5DDS6-F1
#
_cell.length_a   1.000
_cell.length_b   1.000
_cell.length_c   1.000
_cell.angle_alpha   90.00
_cell.angle_beta   90.00
_cell.angle_gamma   90.00
#
_symmetry.space_group_name_H-M   'P 1'
#
loop_
_entity.id
_entity.type
_entity.pdbx_description
1 polymer ?
#
loop_
_entity_poly.entity_id
_entity_poly.type
_entity_poly.pdbx_seq_one_letter_code
_entity_poly.pdbx_strand_id
1 'polypeptide(L)'
;VSNGCGSTRGCMILPNGCHLVNKGASCTTSVIWERTSTGVRFEFAADITRMNMGSTTHWSALGISTNEIMDLDTVLECVIGPNGTGAFRMSWNDKTKNEVLVSTPSGFMTNTSVSRDEGRLVCAATWNHAARLQGDATFLFKVYDLSNASSQYHLLLARGYADPLTSAKGIHDITDSEFFPWISGSPASFCSSCPYSNLSATAHQSVPPRKLK
;
A
#
# COMPACT_ATOMS: atom_id res chain seq x y z
N VAL A 1 -10.06 -12.85 0.31
CA VAL A 1 -9.07 -11.89 -0.25
C VAL A 1 -9.20 -11.72 -1.78
N SER A 2 -9.52 -12.76 -2.57
CA SER A 2 -9.49 -12.68 -4.06
C SER A 2 -10.81 -12.41 -4.80
N ASN A 3 -11.95 -12.21 -4.11
CA ASN A 3 -13.23 -12.02 -4.79
C ASN A 3 -13.19 -10.81 -5.74
N GLY A 4 -13.50 -11.02 -7.02
CA GLY A 4 -13.52 -9.96 -8.04
C GLY A 4 -12.14 -9.58 -8.63
N CYS A 5 -11.07 -10.23 -8.21
CA CYS A 5 -9.70 -9.97 -8.67
C CYS A 5 -9.54 -10.17 -10.18
N GLY A 6 -9.11 -9.12 -10.89
CA GLY A 6 -8.96 -9.09 -12.34
C GLY A 6 -10.25 -8.85 -13.12
N SER A 7 -11.40 -8.66 -12.46
CA SER A 7 -12.69 -8.46 -13.12
C SER A 7 -13.45 -7.25 -12.59
N THR A 8 -13.82 -7.22 -11.32
CA THR A 8 -14.49 -6.10 -10.66
C THR A 8 -13.56 -5.31 -9.74
N ARG A 9 -12.38 -5.86 -9.47
CA ARG A 9 -11.33 -5.30 -8.61
C ARG A 9 -9.97 -5.59 -9.20
N GLY A 10 -9.03 -4.68 -9.02
CA GLY A 10 -7.63 -4.96 -9.27
C GLY A 10 -6.97 -5.53 -8.02
N CYS A 11 -5.91 -6.30 -8.20
CA CYS A 11 -5.31 -7.07 -7.13
C CYS A 11 -3.83 -7.35 -7.36
N MET A 12 -3.08 -7.37 -6.26
CA MET A 12 -1.74 -7.93 -6.13
C MET A 12 -1.73 -8.75 -4.84
N ILE A 13 -1.83 -10.08 -4.94
CA ILE A 13 -1.99 -10.97 -3.77
C ILE A 13 -0.84 -11.96 -3.72
N LEU A 14 -0.15 -11.99 -2.58
CA LEU A 14 1.17 -12.59 -2.45
C LEU A 14 1.26 -13.51 -1.21
N PRO A 15 2.06 -14.59 -1.28
CA PRO A 15 2.82 -15.06 -2.45
C PRO A 15 1.94 -15.48 -3.64
N ASN A 16 2.47 -15.49 -4.86
CA ASN A 16 1.67 -15.79 -6.05
C ASN A 16 0.92 -17.15 -5.91
N GLY A 17 -0.37 -17.17 -6.23
CA GLY A 17 -1.23 -18.34 -6.11
C GLY A 17 -1.73 -18.66 -4.70
N CYS A 18 -1.28 -17.95 -3.65
CA CYS A 18 -1.71 -18.21 -2.26
C CYS A 18 -3.24 -18.15 -2.10
N HIS A 19 -3.92 -17.30 -2.86
CA HIS A 19 -5.37 -17.10 -2.78
C HIS A 19 -6.19 -18.26 -3.36
N LEU A 20 -5.55 -19.15 -4.13
CA LEU A 20 -6.15 -20.36 -4.68
C LEU A 20 -6.14 -21.52 -3.68
N VAL A 21 -5.36 -21.40 -2.60
CA VAL A 21 -5.15 -22.46 -1.60
C VAL A 21 -5.72 -22.01 -0.25
N ASN A 22 -6.36 -22.90 0.49
CA ASN A 22 -6.82 -22.67 1.88
C ASN A 22 -7.53 -21.32 2.10
N LYS A 23 -8.38 -20.90 1.16
CA LYS A 23 -9.10 -19.61 1.17
C LYS A 23 -8.20 -18.36 1.34
N GLY A 24 -6.92 -18.47 0.96
CA GLY A 24 -5.95 -17.38 1.09
C GLY A 24 -5.31 -17.25 2.47
N ALA A 25 -5.43 -18.26 3.35
CA ALA A 25 -4.78 -18.27 4.65
C ALA A 25 -3.24 -18.22 4.56
N SER A 26 -2.67 -18.65 3.44
CA SER A 26 -1.22 -18.56 3.17
C SER A 26 -0.81 -17.26 2.48
N CYS A 27 -1.74 -16.31 2.27
CA CYS A 27 -1.42 -15.00 1.73
C CYS A 27 -0.93 -14.09 2.83
N THR A 28 0.31 -13.65 2.70
CA THR A 28 0.98 -12.78 3.67
C THR A 28 0.82 -11.32 3.33
N THR A 29 0.56 -11.01 2.06
CA THR A 29 0.52 -9.64 1.56
C THR A 29 -0.55 -9.50 0.49
N SER A 30 -1.32 -8.41 0.52
CA SER A 30 -2.27 -8.12 -0.54
C SER A 30 -2.44 -6.62 -0.75
N VAL A 31 -2.62 -6.20 -2.00
CA VAL A 31 -3.20 -4.92 -2.39
C VAL A 31 -4.42 -5.23 -3.24
N ILE A 32 -5.53 -4.60 -2.93
CA ILE A 32 -6.80 -4.67 -3.65
C ILE A 32 -7.24 -3.25 -3.90
N TRP A 33 -7.72 -2.99 -5.10
CA TRP A 33 -8.34 -1.71 -5.41
C TRP A 33 -9.60 -1.87 -6.22
N GLU A 34 -10.54 -0.97 -5.99
CA GLU A 34 -11.76 -0.86 -6.77
C GLU A 34 -12.12 0.60 -6.97
N ARG A 35 -12.74 0.89 -8.10
CA ARG A 35 -13.21 2.23 -8.42
C ARG A 35 -14.53 2.47 -7.71
N THR A 36 -14.66 3.66 -7.16
CA THR A 36 -15.90 4.16 -6.56
C THR A 36 -16.46 5.26 -7.46
N SER A 37 -17.64 5.76 -7.10
CA SER A 37 -18.20 6.95 -7.78
C SER A 37 -17.38 8.23 -7.57
N THR A 38 -16.50 8.25 -6.56
CA THR A 38 -15.72 9.45 -6.17
C THR A 38 -14.21 9.31 -6.37
N GLY A 39 -13.73 8.10 -6.65
CA GLY A 39 -12.33 7.84 -6.96
C GLY A 39 -11.95 6.37 -6.81
N VAL A 40 -10.96 6.06 -5.98
CA VAL A 40 -10.41 4.69 -5.86
C VAL A 40 -10.37 4.27 -4.40
N ARG A 41 -10.99 3.15 -4.09
CA ARG A 41 -10.85 2.46 -2.80
C ARG A 41 -9.63 1.56 -2.87
N PHE A 42 -8.68 1.79 -1.97
CA PHE A 42 -7.55 0.90 -1.73
C PHE A 42 -7.74 0.13 -0.44
N GLU A 43 -7.41 -1.16 -0.48
CA GLU A 43 -7.28 -2.06 0.66
C GLU A 43 -5.96 -2.79 0.54
N PHE A 44 -5.08 -2.64 1.53
CA PHE A 44 -3.82 -3.36 1.57
C PHE A 44 -3.59 -3.99 2.93
N ALA A 45 -2.94 -5.14 2.92
CA ALA A 45 -2.64 -5.91 4.11
C ALA A 45 -1.25 -6.52 4.03
N ALA A 46 -0.57 -6.61 5.16
CA ALA A 46 0.76 -7.21 5.27
C ALA A 46 0.93 -7.98 6.58
N ASP A 47 1.69 -9.08 6.54
CA ASP A 47 1.64 -10.12 7.56
C ASP A 47 1.98 -9.70 8.99
N ILE A 48 3.05 -9.02 9.40
CA ILE A 48 3.34 -8.66 10.81
C ILE A 48 3.33 -9.75 11.92
N THR A 49 2.93 -11.01 11.71
CA THR A 49 2.92 -12.05 12.77
C THR A 49 4.32 -12.33 13.31
N ARG A 50 5.33 -12.25 12.42
CA ARG A 50 6.75 -12.39 12.74
C ARG A 50 7.41 -11.12 13.28
N MET A 51 6.64 -10.05 13.49
CA MET A 51 7.14 -8.74 13.91
C MET A 51 6.74 -8.37 15.35
N ASN A 52 6.65 -9.33 16.27
CA ASN A 52 6.19 -9.08 17.64
C ASN A 52 4.82 -8.36 17.67
N MET A 53 3.87 -8.90 16.90
CA MET A 53 2.52 -8.34 16.80
C MET A 53 1.90 -8.12 18.19
N GLY A 54 1.30 -6.95 18.39
CA GLY A 54 0.55 -6.62 19.61
C GLY A 54 1.39 -6.04 20.76
N SER A 55 2.71 -6.14 20.70
CA SER A 55 3.60 -5.51 21.70
C SER A 55 4.33 -4.27 21.19
N THR A 56 4.36 -4.06 19.87
CA THR A 56 5.00 -2.89 19.24
C THR A 56 4.05 -2.14 18.31
N THR A 57 4.48 -0.96 17.87
CA THR A 57 3.80 -0.19 16.85
C THR A 57 4.30 -0.61 15.47
N HIS A 58 3.38 -0.85 14.54
CA HIS A 58 3.67 -1.30 13.18
C HIS A 58 3.14 -0.30 12.18
N TRP A 59 3.76 -0.27 11.00
CA TRP A 59 3.23 0.45 9.85
C TRP A 59 3.19 -0.45 8.62
N SER A 60 2.28 -0.11 7.69
CA SER A 60 2.29 -0.63 6.33
C SER A 60 2.02 0.53 5.36
N ALA A 61 2.66 0.49 4.20
CA ALA A 61 2.57 1.56 3.22
C ALA A 61 2.55 1.00 1.80
N LEU A 62 1.64 1.55 0.99
CA LEU A 62 1.49 1.31 -0.43
C LEU A 62 2.01 2.53 -1.20
N GLY A 63 3.18 2.39 -1.81
CA GLY A 63 3.71 3.31 -2.80
C GLY A 63 3.01 3.13 -4.15
N ILE A 64 2.58 4.25 -4.71
CA ILE A 64 2.15 4.38 -6.09
C ILE A 64 3.32 5.06 -6.81
N SER A 65 3.97 4.32 -7.71
CA SER A 65 5.20 4.75 -8.38
C SER A 65 5.07 4.76 -9.90
N THR A 66 5.88 5.55 -10.57
CA THR A 66 5.99 5.53 -12.04
C THR A 66 6.98 4.48 -12.54
N ASN A 67 7.71 3.81 -11.65
CA ASN A 67 8.68 2.77 -11.97
C ASN A 67 8.75 1.70 -10.86
N GLU A 68 9.64 0.71 -10.99
CA GLU A 68 9.80 -0.40 -10.03
C GLU A 68 10.80 -0.11 -8.89
N ILE A 69 10.99 1.16 -8.54
CA ILE A 69 11.98 1.61 -7.54
C ILE A 69 11.27 2.49 -6.52
N MET A 70 11.67 2.38 -5.24
CA MET A 70 11.20 3.26 -4.17
C MET A 70 11.83 4.65 -4.27
N ASP A 71 11.41 5.45 -5.26
CA ASP A 71 11.94 6.79 -5.48
C ASP A 71 10.90 7.89 -5.22
N LEU A 72 10.34 8.51 -6.24
CA LEU A 72 9.37 9.59 -6.15
C LEU A 72 7.98 8.98 -6.15
N ASP A 73 7.50 8.61 -4.96
CA ASP A 73 6.27 7.83 -4.81
C ASP A 73 5.23 8.58 -3.99
N THR A 74 3.98 8.56 -4.46
CA THR A 74 2.85 8.90 -3.60
C THR A 74 2.52 7.70 -2.72
N VAL A 75 2.57 7.85 -1.39
CA VAL A 75 2.56 6.71 -0.46
C VAL A 75 1.38 6.75 0.49
N LEU A 76 0.41 5.87 0.27
CA LEU A 76 -0.70 5.58 1.18
C LEU A 76 -0.18 4.76 2.36
N GLU A 77 -0.38 5.21 3.59
CA GLU A 77 0.17 4.49 4.73
C GLU A 77 -0.75 4.45 5.93
N CYS A 78 -0.46 3.50 6.80
CA CYS A 78 -1.11 3.35 8.08
C CYS A 78 -0.11 2.97 9.15
N VAL A 79 -0.41 3.38 10.38
CA VAL A 79 0.33 2.99 11.58
C VAL A 79 -0.67 2.49 12.62
N ILE A 80 -0.31 1.45 13.37
CA ILE A 80 -1.13 0.92 14.46
C ILE A 80 -0.28 0.64 15.70
N GLY A 81 -0.70 1.20 16.83
CA GLY A 81 -0.06 0.98 18.13
C GLY A 81 -0.41 -0.38 18.74
N PRO A 82 0.28 -0.82 19.80
CA PRO A 82 0.00 -2.08 20.49
C PRO A 82 -1.44 -2.15 20.99
N ASN A 83 -2.00 -1.02 21.46
CA ASN A 83 -3.38 -0.87 21.92
C ASN A 83 -4.44 -0.92 20.80
N GLY A 84 -4.05 -1.10 19.54
CA GLY A 84 -4.96 -1.12 18.39
C GLY A 84 -5.40 0.25 17.88
N THR A 85 -4.95 1.35 18.50
CA THR A 85 -5.16 2.70 17.96
C THR A 85 -4.32 2.86 16.70
N GLY A 86 -4.98 3.10 15.57
CA GLY A 86 -4.32 3.29 14.29
C GLY A 86 -4.70 4.59 13.59
N ALA A 87 -3.85 5.01 12.66
CA ALA A 87 -4.07 6.19 11.83
C ALA A 87 -3.69 5.88 10.38
N PHE A 88 -4.55 6.27 9.45
CA PHE A 88 -4.26 6.25 8.01
C PHE A 88 -3.77 7.64 7.59
N ARG A 89 -2.74 7.71 6.75
CA ARG A 89 -2.07 8.96 6.35
C ARG A 89 -1.66 8.91 4.88
N MET A 90 -1.40 10.08 4.35
CA MET A 90 -0.71 10.25 3.07
C MET A 90 0.71 10.72 3.31
N SER A 91 1.63 10.18 2.52
CA SER A 91 3.05 10.48 2.59
C SER A 91 3.67 10.55 1.19
N TRP A 92 4.89 11.08 1.12
CA TRP A 92 5.69 11.15 -0.10
C TRP A 92 7.06 10.59 0.16
N ASN A 93 7.47 9.65 -0.68
CA ASN A 93 8.85 9.17 -0.72
C ASN A 93 9.64 10.05 -1.68
N ASP A 94 10.77 10.56 -1.23
CA ASP A 94 11.65 11.43 -2.02
C ASP A 94 12.93 10.72 -2.51
N LYS A 95 12.90 9.37 -2.55
CA LYS A 95 14.03 8.42 -2.69
C LYS A 95 14.88 8.20 -1.44
N THR A 96 14.88 9.13 -0.49
CA THR A 96 15.73 9.03 0.71
C THR A 96 14.94 8.73 1.96
N LYS A 97 13.73 9.28 2.06
CA LYS A 97 12.83 9.11 3.20
C LYS A 97 11.38 9.24 2.74
N ASN A 98 10.48 8.67 3.55
CA ASN A 98 9.04 8.82 3.37
C ASN A 98 8.44 9.72 4.46
N GLU A 99 7.93 10.89 4.08
CA GLU A 99 7.40 11.91 5.00
C GLU A 99 5.89 12.07 4.88
N VAL A 100 5.21 12.19 6.02
CA VAL A 100 3.77 12.45 6.08
C VAL A 100 3.46 13.84 5.50
N LEU A 101 2.45 13.91 4.62
CA LEU A 101 1.96 15.15 4.04
C LEU A 101 1.03 15.87 5.01
N VAL A 102 1.56 16.89 5.67
CA VAL A 102 0.82 17.70 6.67
C VAL A 102 -0.32 18.50 6.03
N SER A 103 -0.18 18.92 4.76
CA SER A 103 -1.17 19.71 4.02
C SER A 103 -2.11 18.87 3.14
N THR A 104 -2.42 17.62 3.55
CA THR A 104 -3.40 16.81 2.83
C THR A 104 -4.78 17.47 2.88
N PRO A 105 -5.43 17.78 1.74
CA PRO A 105 -6.73 18.44 1.73
C PRO A 105 -7.80 17.65 2.48
N SER A 106 -8.70 18.36 3.17
CA SER A 106 -9.84 17.74 3.83
C SER A 106 -10.69 16.96 2.82
N GLY A 107 -11.07 15.73 3.17
CA GLY A 107 -11.87 14.87 2.30
C GLY A 107 -11.11 14.23 1.13
N PHE A 108 -9.79 14.42 1.03
CA PHE A 108 -8.97 13.70 0.07
C PHE A 108 -8.91 12.20 0.35
N MET A 109 -8.65 11.84 1.61
CA MET A 109 -8.79 10.46 2.10
C MET A 109 -10.09 10.34 2.89
N THR A 110 -10.95 9.41 2.47
CA THR A 110 -12.24 9.14 3.14
C THR A 110 -12.38 7.65 3.45
N ASN A 111 -13.36 7.29 4.30
CA ASN A 111 -13.63 5.91 4.69
C ASN A 111 -12.38 5.15 5.16
N THR A 112 -11.53 5.84 5.93
CA THR A 112 -10.26 5.26 6.39
C THR A 112 -10.51 4.18 7.44
N SER A 113 -9.76 3.10 7.37
CA SER A 113 -9.73 2.06 8.40
C SER A 113 -8.33 1.51 8.56
N VAL A 114 -7.95 1.25 9.81
CA VAL A 114 -6.71 0.59 10.20
C VAL A 114 -7.06 -0.43 11.26
N SER A 115 -6.70 -1.68 11.04
CA SER A 115 -7.01 -2.77 11.97
C SER A 115 -5.96 -3.87 11.92
N ARG A 116 -6.03 -4.79 12.89
CA ARG A 116 -5.36 -6.08 12.83
C ARG A 116 -6.40 -7.16 12.55
N ASP A 117 -6.13 -8.02 11.59
CA ASP A 117 -7.02 -9.12 11.22
C ASP A 117 -6.20 -10.38 10.90
N GLU A 118 -6.44 -11.44 11.68
CA GLU A 118 -5.78 -12.74 11.53
C GLU A 118 -4.26 -12.65 11.39
N GLY A 119 -3.63 -11.83 12.23
CA GLY A 119 -2.18 -11.62 12.16
C GLY A 119 -1.75 -10.44 11.30
N ARG A 120 -2.55 -10.02 10.31
CA ARG A 120 -2.17 -8.98 9.33
C ARG A 120 -2.50 -7.58 9.82
N LEU A 121 -1.67 -6.61 9.46
CA LEU A 121 -2.05 -5.19 9.48
C LEU A 121 -2.89 -4.89 8.24
N VAL A 122 -4.14 -4.46 8.40
CA VAL A 122 -5.07 -4.16 7.31
C VAL A 122 -5.38 -2.67 7.29
N CYS A 123 -5.22 -2.07 6.11
CA CYS A 123 -5.33 -0.64 5.91
C CYS A 123 -6.13 -0.34 4.67
N ALA A 124 -7.04 0.62 4.80
CA ALA A 124 -7.93 0.93 3.71
C ALA A 124 -8.37 2.37 3.73
N ALA A 125 -8.50 2.95 2.55
CA ALA A 125 -9.00 4.31 2.37
C ALA A 125 -9.53 4.52 0.96
N THR A 126 -10.43 5.48 0.81
CA THR A 126 -10.90 5.95 -0.50
C THR A 126 -10.18 7.25 -0.85
N TRP A 127 -9.43 7.20 -1.95
CA TRP A 127 -8.78 8.32 -2.61
C TRP A 127 -9.82 9.09 -3.44
N ASN A 128 -10.15 10.30 -3.03
CA ASN A 128 -11.14 11.15 -3.70
C ASN A 128 -10.47 12.03 -4.78
N HIS A 129 -10.85 11.82 -6.04
CA HIS A 129 -10.24 12.56 -7.16
C HIS A 129 -10.55 14.06 -7.11
N ALA A 130 -11.78 14.44 -6.75
CA ALA A 130 -12.19 15.84 -6.74
C ALA A 130 -11.44 16.65 -5.67
N ALA A 131 -11.22 16.05 -4.50
CA ALA A 131 -10.52 16.70 -3.39
C ALA A 131 -9.01 16.88 -3.68
N ARG A 132 -8.41 16.10 -4.60
CA ARG A 132 -7.00 16.28 -4.99
C ARG A 132 -6.74 17.71 -5.48
N LEU A 133 -7.66 18.26 -6.28
CA LEU A 133 -7.53 19.58 -6.90
C LEU A 133 -7.59 20.74 -5.89
N GLN A 134 -7.95 20.47 -4.64
CA GLN A 134 -7.97 21.45 -3.56
C GLN A 134 -6.61 21.57 -2.85
N GLY A 135 -5.64 20.72 -3.20
CA GLY A 135 -4.28 20.79 -2.66
C GLY A 135 -3.48 21.96 -3.20
N ASP A 136 -2.52 22.40 -2.40
CA ASP A 136 -1.52 23.37 -2.82
C ASP A 136 -0.57 22.78 -3.90
N ALA A 137 0.28 23.62 -4.49
CA ALA A 137 1.21 23.19 -5.52
C ALA A 137 2.19 22.09 -5.06
N THR A 138 2.58 22.07 -3.78
CA THR A 138 3.47 21.05 -3.22
C THR A 138 2.74 19.72 -3.12
N PHE A 139 1.49 19.73 -2.67
CA PHE A 139 0.65 18.55 -2.61
C PHE A 139 0.40 17.99 -4.02
N LEU A 140 0.02 18.84 -4.98
CA LEU A 140 -0.24 18.43 -6.37
C LEU A 140 1.01 17.86 -7.07
N PHE A 141 2.21 18.32 -6.70
CA PHE A 141 3.47 17.74 -7.17
C PHE A 141 3.72 16.34 -6.58
N LYS A 142 3.46 16.16 -5.28
CA LYS A 142 3.73 14.91 -4.54
C LYS A 142 2.63 13.85 -4.68
N VAL A 143 1.45 14.23 -5.14
CA VAL A 143 0.28 13.34 -5.17
C VAL A 143 -0.15 13.10 -6.61
N TYR A 144 0.04 11.89 -7.10
CA TYR A 144 -0.27 11.52 -8.47
C TYR A 144 -1.75 11.68 -8.82
N ASP A 145 -2.05 11.96 -10.09
CA ASP A 145 -3.41 11.97 -10.60
C ASP A 145 -3.79 10.58 -11.09
N LEU A 146 -4.64 9.90 -10.31
CA LEU A 146 -5.12 8.55 -10.62
C LEU A 146 -6.33 8.55 -11.57
N SER A 147 -6.90 9.72 -11.88
CA SER A 147 -8.08 9.84 -12.75
C SER A 147 -7.74 9.76 -14.24
N ASN A 148 -6.48 10.00 -14.59
CA ASN A 148 -6.00 10.00 -15.97
C ASN A 148 -5.93 8.58 -16.56
N ALA A 149 -6.59 8.36 -17.69
CA ALA A 149 -6.64 7.07 -18.38
C ALA A 149 -5.29 6.62 -18.98
N SER A 150 -4.39 7.55 -19.25
CA SER A 150 -3.04 7.26 -19.74
C SER A 150 -2.05 6.98 -18.61
N SER A 151 -2.42 7.22 -17.35
CA SER A 151 -1.54 7.00 -16.22
C SER A 151 -1.51 5.54 -15.80
N GLN A 152 -0.29 5.03 -15.62
CA GLN A 152 -0.01 3.67 -15.19
C GLN A 152 1.03 3.74 -14.06
N TYR A 153 0.83 2.96 -13.01
CA TYR A 153 1.68 3.00 -11.81
C TYR A 153 2.02 1.63 -11.29
N HIS A 154 3.27 1.43 -10.88
CA HIS A 154 3.67 0.27 -10.10
C HIS A 154 3.23 0.43 -8.64
N LEU A 155 2.94 -0.70 -8.00
CA LEU A 155 2.52 -0.79 -6.61
C LEU A 155 3.67 -1.38 -5.79
N LEU A 156 4.09 -0.63 -4.78
CA LEU A 156 5.17 -1.01 -3.88
C LEU A 156 4.60 -1.11 -2.47
N LEU A 157 4.34 -2.33 -2.00
CA LEU A 157 3.82 -2.55 -0.66
C LEU A 157 4.97 -2.88 0.29
N ALA A 158 5.05 -2.14 1.40
CA ALA A 158 6.04 -2.30 2.47
C ALA A 158 5.36 -2.39 3.84
N ARG A 159 6.05 -2.98 4.81
CA ARG A 159 5.72 -2.96 6.23
C ARG A 159 6.96 -2.75 7.09
N GLY A 160 6.79 -2.27 8.31
CA GLY A 160 7.90 -2.02 9.21
C GLY A 160 7.47 -1.73 10.65
N TYR A 161 8.46 -1.54 11.53
CA TYR A 161 8.23 -1.03 12.89
C TYR A 161 8.12 0.50 12.86
N ALA A 162 7.29 1.05 13.75
CA ALA A 162 7.22 2.49 14.00
C ALA A 162 7.54 2.79 15.48
N ASP A 163 8.00 4.01 15.73
CA ASP A 163 8.19 4.53 17.07
C ASP A 163 6.83 4.59 17.81
N PRO A 164 6.74 4.08 19.05
CA PRO A 164 5.46 3.97 19.75
C PRO A 164 4.88 5.30 20.22
N LEU A 165 5.68 6.36 20.33
CA LEU A 165 5.24 7.67 20.82
C LEU A 165 4.88 8.61 19.68
N THR A 166 5.75 8.68 18.68
CA THR A 166 5.67 9.62 17.56
C THR A 166 4.99 9.01 16.34
N SER A 167 4.86 7.68 16.28
CA SER A 167 4.49 6.95 15.07
C SER A 167 5.44 7.18 13.89
N ALA A 168 6.67 7.64 14.14
CA ALA A 168 7.69 7.79 13.12
C ALA A 168 8.09 6.41 12.60
N LYS A 169 8.13 6.24 11.28
CA LYS A 169 8.41 4.96 10.64
C LYS A 169 9.91 4.66 10.69
N GLY A 170 10.26 3.44 11.10
CA GLY A 170 11.58 2.88 10.81
C GLY A 170 11.69 2.44 9.35
N ILE A 171 12.86 1.87 9.00
CA ILE A 171 13.04 1.25 7.68
C ILE A 171 12.02 0.11 7.49
N HIS A 172 11.64 -0.17 6.25
CA HIS A 172 10.82 -1.33 5.97
C HIS A 172 11.55 -2.61 6.36
N ASP A 173 10.80 -3.62 6.76
CA ASP A 173 11.38 -4.89 7.19
C ASP A 173 12.11 -5.58 6.02
N ILE A 174 13.28 -6.12 6.34
CA ILE A 174 14.15 -6.90 5.44
C ILE A 174 14.67 -8.16 6.15
N THR A 175 14.14 -8.45 7.34
CA THR A 175 14.75 -9.40 8.28
C THR A 175 14.08 -10.76 8.27
N ASP A 176 12.83 -10.85 7.81
CA ASP A 176 12.19 -12.13 7.55
C ASP A 176 12.39 -12.58 6.08
N SER A 177 12.02 -13.82 5.77
CA SER A 177 12.15 -14.39 4.42
C SER A 177 11.31 -13.67 3.35
N GLU A 178 10.48 -12.70 3.75
CA GLU A 178 9.74 -11.81 2.87
C GLU A 178 10.46 -10.47 2.76
N PHE A 179 11.41 -10.35 1.83
CA PHE A 179 12.14 -9.11 1.62
C PHE A 179 11.20 -8.03 1.07
N PHE A 180 10.67 -7.15 1.92
CA PHE A 180 9.89 -5.99 1.49
C PHE A 180 10.81 -4.92 0.86
N PRO A 181 10.27 -4.07 -0.03
CA PRO A 181 8.91 -4.09 -0.57
C PRO A 181 8.63 -5.22 -1.56
N TRP A 182 7.35 -5.60 -1.64
CA TRP A 182 6.80 -6.28 -2.81
C TRP A 182 6.40 -5.27 -3.86
N ILE A 183 6.88 -5.47 -5.09
CA ILE A 183 6.74 -4.56 -6.21
C ILE A 183 5.96 -5.27 -7.31
N SER A 184 4.93 -4.65 -7.87
CA SER A 184 4.28 -5.16 -9.09
C SER A 184 5.20 -4.98 -10.30
N GLY A 185 5.59 -6.06 -10.99
CA GLY A 185 6.38 -6.00 -12.23
C GLY A 185 5.57 -5.59 -13.47
N SER A 186 4.29 -5.26 -13.31
CA SER A 186 3.50 -4.60 -14.35
C SER A 186 2.64 -3.52 -13.69
N PRO A 187 2.41 -2.38 -14.35
CA PRO A 187 1.72 -1.29 -13.72
C PRO A 187 0.19 -1.50 -13.69
N ALA A 188 -0.45 -0.89 -12.70
CA ALA A 188 -1.90 -0.75 -12.57
C ALA A 188 -2.40 0.54 -13.22
N SER A 189 -3.67 0.53 -13.65
CA SER A 189 -4.41 1.73 -14.00
C SER A 189 -5.65 1.89 -13.11
N PHE A 190 -5.98 3.14 -12.81
CA PHE A 190 -7.00 3.49 -11.83
C PHE A 190 -8.17 4.32 -12.37
N CYS A 191 -8.09 4.73 -13.64
CA CYS A 191 -9.12 5.53 -14.29
C CYS A 191 -10.47 4.81 -14.36
N SER A 192 -11.57 5.58 -14.45
CA SER A 192 -12.94 5.05 -14.44
C SER A 192 -13.20 3.94 -15.47
N SER A 193 -12.64 4.06 -16.67
CA SER A 193 -12.86 3.15 -17.81
C SER A 193 -11.75 2.11 -18.03
N CYS A 194 -10.69 2.11 -17.22
CA CYS A 194 -9.56 1.22 -17.41
C CYS A 194 -9.96 -0.26 -17.19
N PRO A 195 -9.21 -1.26 -17.66
CA PRO A 195 -9.42 -2.63 -17.18
C PRO A 195 -8.89 -2.79 -15.75
N TYR A 196 -9.44 -3.72 -14.99
CA TYR A 196 -8.81 -4.17 -13.74
C TYR A 196 -7.73 -5.21 -14.05
N SER A 197 -6.61 -5.17 -13.31
CA SER A 197 -5.49 -6.10 -13.50
C SER A 197 -5.29 -6.99 -12.28
N ASN A 198 -4.87 -8.23 -12.54
CA ASN A 198 -4.29 -9.11 -11.53
C ASN A 198 -2.77 -9.09 -11.70
N LEU A 199 -2.09 -8.40 -10.79
CA LEU A 199 -0.64 -8.19 -10.80
C LEU A 199 0.12 -9.24 -9.98
N SER A 200 -0.57 -10.22 -9.40
CA SER A 200 0.04 -11.21 -8.51
C SER A 200 1.14 -12.03 -9.19
N ALA A 201 1.01 -12.29 -10.49
CA ALA A 201 1.95 -13.11 -11.24
C ALA A 201 3.24 -12.37 -11.65
N THR A 202 3.22 -11.04 -11.68
CA THR A 202 4.37 -10.22 -12.06
C THR A 202 5.06 -9.56 -10.87
N ALA A 203 4.45 -9.67 -9.69
CA ALA A 203 5.00 -9.11 -8.48
C ALA A 203 6.25 -9.87 -7.98
N HIS A 204 7.22 -9.11 -7.49
CA HIS A 204 8.52 -9.61 -7.03
C HIS A 204 9.04 -8.73 -5.88
N GLN A 205 10.06 -9.22 -5.17
CA GLN A 205 10.72 -8.48 -4.10
C GLN A 205 11.83 -7.60 -4.69
N SER A 206 12.03 -6.40 -4.15
CA SER A 206 13.07 -5.48 -4.64
C SER A 206 14.50 -5.99 -4.43
N VAL A 207 14.70 -6.85 -3.43
CA VAL A 207 15.99 -7.45 -3.10
C VAL A 207 15.98 -8.91 -3.56
N PRO A 208 16.74 -9.30 -4.60
CA PRO A 208 17.03 -10.73 -4.79
C PRO A 208 17.75 -11.19 -3.52
N PRO A 209 17.42 -12.37 -2.94
CA PRO A 209 18.05 -12.84 -1.73
C PRO A 209 19.56 -12.73 -1.92
N ARG A 210 20.24 -11.96 -1.06
CA ARG A 210 21.71 -12.00 -1.04
C ARG A 210 22.05 -13.48 -0.88
N LYS A 211 22.69 -14.06 -1.90
CA LYS A 211 23.45 -15.29 -1.70
C LYS A 211 24.41 -14.94 -0.58
N LEU A 212 24.12 -15.43 0.63
CA LEU A 212 25.08 -15.43 1.72
C LEU A 212 26.31 -16.13 1.12
N LYS A 213 27.36 -15.35 0.88
CA LYS A 213 28.68 -15.89 0.58
C LYS A 213 29.28 -16.40 1.87
#